data_AF-A0AAP9NTA8-F1
#
_entry.id   AF-A0AAP9NTA8-F1
#
_cell.length_a   1.000
_cell.length_b   1.000
_cell.length_c   1.000
_cell.angle_alpha   90.00
_cell.angle_beta   90.00
_cell.angle_gamma   90.00
#
_symmetry.space_group_name_H-M   'P 1'
#
loop_
_entity.id
_entity.type
_entity.pdbx_description
1 polymer ?
#
loop_
_entity_poly.entity_id
_entity_poly.type
_entity_poly.pdbx_seq_one_letter_code
_entity_poly.pdbx_strand_id
1 'polypeptide(L)'
;MNLPSRARNGLNGVARELLRQPTVEKPRRQWVDDVVAWCHQHDIDLAMRINGKALRFDATLLAQINDVLESARIAPLGRSLSGLTSSAQAKEGVEENKASRESPRARRVLVSFPPQPTTGLANEPRAIRDVDVLGLKLSAFSALVQVENLDSFYEFSPELPALSGYVNPLVVYRGDSHYGGGFALLAEAWRKTRRTHIYAGDFDVKGVTLALDNKATHLLLPGIEWLTQNATPLHVPAEQFPYQRRLRKHLASLPSAHPLREYLTLLLEKQRGLKQQWFGGEMVCVGLS
;
A
#
# COMPACT_ATOMS: atom_id res chain seq x y z
N MET A 1 29.49 19.25 -8.81
CA MET A 1 28.09 19.42 -8.35
C MET A 1 27.29 18.25 -8.90
N ASN A 2 26.35 17.63 -8.17
CA ASN A 2 25.64 16.46 -8.71
C ASN A 2 24.61 16.87 -9.76
N LEU A 3 24.41 16.00 -10.76
CA LEU A 3 23.39 16.18 -11.78
C LEU A 3 21.99 16.10 -11.14
N PRO A 4 21.12 17.12 -11.26
CA PRO A 4 19.79 17.10 -10.65
C PRO A 4 18.93 15.91 -11.11
N SER A 5 18.06 15.38 -10.24
CA SER A 5 17.23 14.19 -10.55
C SER A 5 16.38 14.34 -11.82
N ARG A 6 15.90 15.55 -12.12
CA ARG A 6 15.15 15.86 -13.35
C ARG A 6 16.01 15.73 -14.62
N ALA A 7 17.26 16.17 -14.57
CA ALA A 7 18.23 16.02 -15.66
C ALA A 7 18.59 14.54 -15.86
N ARG A 8 18.82 13.82 -14.74
CA ARG A 8 19.09 12.37 -14.75
C ARG A 8 17.95 11.55 -15.35
N ASN A 9 16.71 11.87 -15.01
CA ASN A 9 15.53 11.23 -15.60
C ASN A 9 15.40 11.52 -17.10
N GLY A 10 15.67 12.75 -17.52
CA GLY A 10 15.71 13.13 -18.93
C GLY A 10 16.77 12.35 -19.72
N LEU A 11 17.98 12.25 -19.18
CA LEU A 11 19.08 11.48 -19.79
C LEU A 11 18.78 9.97 -19.85
N ASN A 12 18.11 9.39 -18.85
CA ASN A 12 17.64 8.00 -18.91
C ASN A 12 16.54 7.77 -19.96
N GLY A 13 15.76 8.81 -20.29
CA GLY A 13 14.86 8.80 -21.44
C GLY A 13 15.64 8.78 -22.76
N VAL A 14 16.60 9.70 -22.89
CA VAL A 14 17.49 9.80 -24.06
C VAL A 14 18.27 8.50 -24.30
N ALA A 15 18.83 7.89 -23.25
CA ALA A 15 19.55 6.63 -23.35
C ALA A 15 18.69 5.50 -23.94
N ARG A 16 17.41 5.44 -23.57
CA ARG A 16 16.45 4.46 -24.15
C ARG A 16 16.10 4.78 -25.60
N GLU A 17 15.99 6.06 -25.94
CA GLU A 17 15.74 6.48 -27.32
C GLU A 17 16.94 6.19 -28.22
N LEU A 18 18.16 6.38 -27.75
CA LEU A 18 19.39 6.08 -28.52
C LEU A 18 19.59 4.59 -28.83
N LEU A 19 18.92 3.68 -28.11
CA LEU A 19 18.88 2.26 -28.49
C LEU A 19 18.16 2.03 -29.82
N ARG A 20 17.33 2.97 -30.27
CA ARG A 20 16.48 2.86 -31.46
C ARG A 20 16.91 3.78 -32.61
N GLN A 21 17.69 4.82 -32.31
CA GLN A 21 18.14 5.81 -33.29
C GLN A 21 19.51 6.39 -32.91
N PRO A 22 20.35 6.76 -33.89
CA PRO A 22 21.74 7.14 -33.64
C PRO A 22 21.89 8.48 -32.89
N THR A 23 20.89 9.35 -32.98
CA THR A 23 20.89 10.68 -32.33
C THR A 23 19.49 11.05 -31.83
N VAL A 24 19.42 11.78 -30.73
CA VAL A 24 18.17 12.30 -30.13
C VAL A 24 18.31 13.79 -29.88
N GLU A 25 17.41 14.61 -30.42
CA GLU A 25 17.40 16.05 -30.13
C GLU A 25 16.32 16.37 -29.10
N LYS A 26 16.68 17.15 -28.07
CA LYS A 26 15.72 17.66 -27.08
C LYS A 26 15.78 19.19 -27.02
N PRO A 27 14.63 19.87 -26.96
CA PRO A 27 14.60 21.33 -26.83
C PRO A 27 15.22 21.79 -25.51
N ARG A 28 15.77 23.01 -25.47
CA ARG A 28 16.35 23.67 -24.28
C ARG A 28 15.29 23.98 -23.22
N ARG A 29 14.82 22.94 -22.54
CA ARG A 29 13.99 23.01 -21.33
C ARG A 29 14.92 22.95 -20.13
N GLN A 30 14.41 23.34 -18.95
CA GLN A 30 15.18 23.40 -17.71
C GLN A 30 16.09 22.18 -17.44
N TRP A 31 15.60 20.96 -17.67
CA TRP A 31 16.40 19.75 -17.44
C TRP A 31 17.56 19.60 -18.43
N VAL A 32 17.41 20.09 -19.68
CA VAL A 32 18.48 20.12 -20.68
C VAL A 32 19.48 21.22 -20.33
N ASP A 33 19.01 22.38 -19.87
CA ASP A 33 19.89 23.46 -19.41
C ASP A 33 20.74 23.04 -18.20
N ASP A 34 20.15 22.26 -17.28
CA ASP A 34 20.90 21.68 -16.17
C ASP A 34 21.98 20.69 -16.68
N VAL A 35 21.70 19.88 -17.70
CA VAL A 35 22.70 18.99 -18.33
C VAL A 35 23.82 19.79 -18.98
N VAL A 36 23.47 20.87 -19.70
CA VAL A 36 24.45 21.75 -20.36
C VAL A 36 25.36 22.41 -19.33
N ALA A 37 24.77 23.01 -18.29
CA ALA A 37 25.53 23.63 -17.21
C ALA A 37 26.46 22.62 -16.51
N TRP A 38 25.98 21.40 -16.30
CA TRP A 38 26.77 20.33 -15.69
C TRP A 38 27.90 19.85 -16.62
N CYS A 39 27.64 19.68 -17.92
CA CYS A 39 28.69 19.33 -18.89
C CYS A 39 29.81 20.38 -18.92
N HIS A 40 29.45 21.67 -18.89
CA HIS A 40 30.44 22.75 -18.81
C HIS A 40 31.24 22.74 -17.49
N GLN A 41 30.64 22.36 -16.37
CA GLN A 41 31.36 22.22 -15.10
C GLN A 41 32.36 21.06 -15.07
N HIS A 42 32.18 20.08 -15.95
CA HIS A 42 32.98 18.86 -16.04
C HIS A 42 33.81 18.80 -17.34
N ASP A 43 34.01 19.95 -17.98
CA ASP A 43 34.79 20.11 -19.22
C ASP A 43 34.39 19.17 -20.37
N ILE A 44 33.10 18.81 -20.44
CA ILE A 44 32.54 18.03 -21.55
C ILE A 44 32.19 18.99 -22.70
N ASP A 45 32.82 18.79 -23.86
CA ASP A 45 32.58 19.62 -25.05
C ASP A 45 31.22 19.31 -25.72
N LEU A 46 30.40 20.37 -25.83
CA LEU A 46 29.08 20.34 -26.45
C LEU A 46 29.02 21.08 -27.80
N ALA A 47 30.12 21.65 -28.30
CA ALA A 47 30.11 22.66 -29.37
C ALA A 47 29.31 22.27 -30.62
N MET A 48 29.50 21.07 -31.17
CA MET A 48 28.76 20.61 -32.36
C MET A 48 27.37 20.04 -32.04
N ARG A 49 27.03 19.91 -30.75
CA ARG A 49 25.84 19.24 -30.25
C ARG A 49 24.80 20.22 -29.74
N ILE A 50 25.19 21.45 -29.42
CA ILE A 50 24.34 22.45 -28.78
C ILE A 50 24.04 23.63 -29.71
N ASN A 51 22.78 24.08 -29.68
CA ASN A 51 22.40 25.37 -30.25
C ASN A 51 21.44 26.10 -29.30
N GLY A 52 21.01 27.30 -29.68
CA GLY A 52 20.11 28.12 -28.86
C GLY A 52 18.71 27.53 -28.63
N LYS A 53 18.31 26.47 -29.34
CA LYS A 53 16.97 25.88 -29.30
C LYS A 53 16.95 24.42 -28.80
N ALA A 54 18.01 23.66 -29.03
CA ALA A 54 18.08 22.24 -28.68
C ALA A 54 19.51 21.78 -28.34
N LEU A 55 19.57 20.63 -27.67
CA LEU A 55 20.78 19.82 -27.48
C LEU A 55 20.57 18.48 -28.21
N ARG A 56 21.54 18.12 -29.04
CA ARG A 56 21.65 16.81 -29.70
C ARG A 56 22.45 15.86 -28.82
N PHE A 57 21.85 14.73 -28.53
CA PHE A 57 22.48 13.62 -27.83
C PHE A 57 22.88 12.54 -28.82
N ASP A 58 24.07 11.99 -28.63
CA ASP A 58 24.61 10.84 -29.33
C ASP A 58 25.23 9.86 -28.31
N ALA A 59 25.63 8.68 -28.77
CA ALA A 59 26.22 7.66 -27.91
C ALA A 59 27.54 8.14 -27.26
N THR A 60 28.31 8.97 -27.97
CA THR A 60 29.59 9.51 -27.49
C THR A 60 29.41 10.46 -26.31
N LEU A 61 28.44 11.38 -26.40
CA LEU A 61 28.11 12.30 -25.31
C LEU A 61 27.59 11.54 -24.09
N LEU A 62 26.76 10.51 -24.29
CA LEU A 62 26.26 9.69 -23.19
C LEU A 62 27.35 8.83 -22.54
N ALA A 63 28.33 8.35 -23.31
CA ALA A 63 29.52 7.68 -22.77
C ALA A 63 30.35 8.64 -21.92
N GLN A 64 30.65 9.85 -22.42
CA GLN A 64 31.39 10.86 -21.66
C GLN A 64 30.69 11.25 -20.35
N ILE A 65 29.37 11.40 -20.37
CA ILE A 65 28.59 11.65 -19.14
C ILE A 65 28.69 10.45 -18.19
N ASN A 66 28.59 9.21 -18.70
CA ASN A 66 28.72 8.01 -17.89
C ASN A 66 30.11 7.85 -17.26
N ASP A 67 31.18 8.16 -17.98
CA ASP A 67 32.56 8.10 -17.46
C ASP A 67 32.74 9.09 -16.27
N VAL A 68 32.17 10.29 -16.38
CA VAL A 68 32.17 11.28 -15.30
C VAL A 68 31.29 10.83 -14.12
N LEU A 69 30.16 10.16 -14.37
CA LEU A 69 29.34 9.60 -13.29
C LEU A 69 30.05 8.43 -12.58
N GLU A 70 30.68 7.54 -13.34
CA GLU A 70 31.37 6.36 -12.82
C GLU A 70 32.60 6.74 -12.00
N SER A 71 33.40 7.70 -12.47
CA SER A 71 34.52 8.26 -11.70
C SER A 71 34.08 8.92 -10.39
N ALA A 72 32.87 9.49 -10.36
CA ALA A 72 32.23 10.00 -9.15
C ALA A 72 31.53 8.93 -8.29
N ARG A 73 31.62 7.64 -8.66
CA ARG A 73 30.91 6.49 -8.05
C ARG A 73 29.39 6.64 -8.04
N ILE A 74 28.86 7.36 -9.02
CA ILE A 74 27.43 7.54 -9.27
C ILE A 74 27.03 6.53 -10.35
N ALA A 75 25.85 5.90 -10.21
CA ALA A 75 25.40 4.89 -11.16
C ALA A 75 25.36 5.43 -12.62
N PRO A 76 25.72 4.63 -13.65
CA PRO A 76 25.61 5.03 -15.05
C PRO A 76 24.16 5.23 -15.52
N LEU A 77 23.97 6.01 -16.58
CA LEU A 77 22.71 6.21 -17.30
C LEU A 77 22.31 4.96 -18.09
N GLY A 78 20.99 4.78 -18.27
CA GLY A 78 20.43 3.72 -19.13
C GLY A 78 20.21 2.36 -18.45
N ARG A 79 20.65 2.18 -17.20
CA ARG A 79 20.31 1.00 -16.40
C ARG A 79 19.07 1.26 -15.53
N SER A 80 18.07 0.40 -15.65
CA SER A 80 16.85 0.52 -14.85
C SER A 80 17.11 0.14 -13.41
N LEU A 81 17.09 1.12 -12.50
CA LEU A 81 17.14 0.90 -11.05
C LEU A 81 15.77 0.52 -10.46
N SER A 82 14.73 0.45 -11.30
CA SER A 82 13.36 0.12 -10.91
C SER A 82 13.24 -1.33 -10.44
N GLY A 83 12.70 -1.53 -9.23
CA GLY A 83 12.42 -2.88 -8.68
C GLY A 83 13.59 -3.52 -7.92
N LEU A 84 14.70 -2.82 -7.72
CA LEU A 84 15.79 -3.25 -6.84
C LEU A 84 15.56 -2.72 -5.41
N THR A 85 15.98 -3.50 -4.41
CA THR A 85 15.99 -3.11 -3.00
C THR A 85 17.14 -2.13 -2.71
N SER A 86 17.08 -1.33 -1.63
CA SER A 86 18.18 -0.41 -1.25
C SER A 86 19.53 -1.11 -1.13
N SER A 87 19.56 -2.33 -0.61
CA SER A 87 20.76 -3.15 -0.48
C SER A 87 21.35 -3.56 -1.83
N ALA A 88 20.49 -3.80 -2.82
CA ALA A 88 20.90 -4.08 -4.19
C ALA A 88 21.37 -2.81 -4.91
N GLN A 89 20.73 -1.66 -4.67
CA GLN A 89 21.17 -0.36 -5.20
C GLN A 89 22.53 0.07 -4.62
N ALA A 90 22.79 -0.20 -3.34
CA ALA A 90 24.07 0.11 -2.68
C ALA A 90 25.27 -0.65 -3.28
N LYS A 91 25.03 -1.77 -3.97
CA LYS A 91 26.08 -2.51 -4.71
C LYS A 91 26.42 -1.89 -6.07
N GLU A 92 25.56 -1.02 -6.59
CA GLU A 92 25.66 -0.46 -7.95
C GLU A 92 26.07 1.02 -7.98
N GLY A 93 26.21 1.70 -6.82
CA GLY A 93 26.65 3.08 -6.72
C GLY A 93 26.20 3.79 -5.44
N VAL A 94 26.73 4.99 -5.19
CA VAL A 94 26.51 5.76 -3.95
C VAL A 94 25.15 6.48 -3.91
N GLU A 95 24.48 6.69 -5.06
CA GLU A 95 23.19 7.37 -5.13
C GLU A 95 21.99 6.40 -4.99
N GLU A 96 21.30 6.49 -3.85
CA GLU A 96 20.03 5.80 -3.60
C GLU A 96 18.87 6.51 -4.34
N ASN A 97 18.35 5.91 -5.41
CA ASN A 97 17.21 6.48 -6.14
C ASN A 97 15.87 6.09 -5.49
N LYS A 98 15.49 6.85 -4.46
CA LYS A 98 14.30 6.64 -3.62
C LYS A 98 12.96 6.58 -4.37
N ALA A 99 12.85 7.15 -5.58
CA ALA A 99 11.61 7.20 -6.35
C ALA A 99 11.28 5.92 -7.14
N SER A 100 12.25 5.01 -7.31
CA SER A 100 12.11 3.78 -8.12
C SER A 100 12.20 2.48 -7.32
N ARG A 101 12.24 2.61 -5.98
CA ARG A 101 12.44 1.51 -5.03
C ARG A 101 11.14 0.75 -4.79
N GLU A 102 11.19 -0.58 -4.77
CA GLU A 102 10.16 -1.36 -4.09
C GLU A 102 10.30 -1.06 -2.59
N SER A 103 9.28 -0.41 -1.99
CA SER A 103 9.31 -0.08 -0.57
C SER A 103 9.63 -1.35 0.24
N PRO A 104 10.48 -1.31 1.27
CA PRO A 104 10.78 -2.46 2.11
C PRO A 104 9.52 -3.14 2.66
N ARG A 105 8.43 -2.40 2.78
CA ARG A 105 7.12 -2.86 3.27
C ARG A 105 6.12 -3.23 2.18
N ALA A 106 6.49 -3.11 0.91
CA ALA A 106 5.56 -3.32 -0.22
C ALA A 106 4.92 -4.72 -0.22
N ARG A 107 5.61 -5.72 0.35
CA ARG A 107 5.14 -7.11 0.49
C ARG A 107 4.94 -7.54 1.93
N ARG A 108 4.99 -6.60 2.86
CA ARG A 108 5.03 -6.92 4.29
C ARG A 108 3.77 -6.48 5.00
N VAL A 109 3.37 -7.26 6.00
CA VAL A 109 2.20 -7.00 6.83
C VAL A 109 2.54 -7.26 8.29
N LEU A 110 1.89 -6.52 9.19
CA LEU A 110 1.92 -6.83 10.62
C LEU A 110 0.91 -7.92 10.92
N VAL A 111 1.38 -8.99 11.55
CA VAL A 111 0.57 -10.13 11.95
C VAL A 111 0.65 -10.30 13.47
N SER A 112 -0.50 -10.51 14.09
CA SER A 112 -0.63 -10.80 15.51
C SER A 112 -0.70 -12.31 15.69
N PHE A 113 0.20 -12.86 16.50
CA PHE A 113 0.28 -14.28 16.86
C PHE A 113 -0.01 -14.48 18.36
N PRO A 114 -0.35 -15.72 18.78
CA PRO A 114 -0.35 -16.08 20.20
C PRO A 114 0.97 -15.70 20.88
N PRO A 115 0.97 -15.48 22.20
CA PRO A 115 2.14 -15.02 22.94
C PRO A 115 3.30 -16.00 22.75
N GLN A 116 4.50 -15.46 22.49
CA GLN A 116 5.73 -16.24 22.36
C GLN A 116 6.79 -15.64 23.29
N PRO A 117 7.15 -16.35 24.38
CA PRO A 117 8.16 -15.88 25.31
C PRO A 117 9.46 -15.59 24.57
N THR A 118 9.99 -14.38 24.75
CA THR A 118 11.24 -13.96 24.11
C THR A 118 12.15 -13.39 25.19
N THR A 119 13.33 -13.99 25.37
CA THR A 119 14.31 -13.53 26.36
C THR A 119 14.67 -12.06 26.13
N GLY A 120 14.60 -11.26 27.19
CA GLY A 120 14.90 -9.82 27.12
C GLY A 120 13.70 -8.94 26.74
N LEU A 121 12.50 -9.50 26.53
CA LEU A 121 11.26 -8.76 26.32
C LEU A 121 10.24 -9.08 27.42
N ALA A 122 9.34 -8.13 27.67
CA ALA A 122 8.17 -8.38 28.50
C ALA A 122 7.26 -9.42 27.84
N ASN A 123 6.54 -10.19 28.67
CA ASN A 123 5.53 -11.11 28.18
C ASN A 123 4.29 -10.31 27.76
N GLU A 124 4.21 -10.02 26.47
CA GLU A 124 3.03 -9.42 25.85
C GLU A 124 1.95 -10.49 25.61
N PRO A 125 0.65 -10.13 25.67
CA PRO A 125 -0.46 -11.06 25.44
C PRO A 125 -0.48 -11.62 24.01
N ARG A 126 0.16 -10.91 23.07
CA ARG A 126 0.24 -11.25 21.65
C ARG A 126 1.64 -10.94 21.13
N ALA A 127 2.16 -11.81 20.28
CA ALA A 127 3.43 -11.56 19.58
C ALA A 127 3.16 -10.93 18.22
N ILE A 128 3.58 -9.69 18.02
CA ILE A 128 3.39 -8.98 16.75
C ILE A 128 4.63 -9.10 15.90
N ARG A 129 4.44 -9.49 14.63
CA ARG A 129 5.54 -9.71 13.69
C ARG A 129 5.27 -8.99 12.38
N ASP A 130 6.29 -8.31 11.88
CA ASP A 130 6.35 -7.85 10.50
C ASP A 130 6.83 -9.02 9.62
N VAL A 131 5.99 -9.47 8.70
CA VAL A 131 6.24 -10.67 7.89
C VAL A 131 6.06 -10.40 6.40
N ASP A 132 6.87 -11.07 5.58
CA ASP A 132 6.65 -11.09 4.13
C ASP A 132 5.45 -12.01 3.81
N VAL A 133 4.49 -11.48 3.07
CA VAL A 133 3.27 -12.18 2.67
C VAL A 133 3.58 -13.47 1.91
N LEU A 134 4.64 -13.51 1.11
CA LEU A 134 5.00 -14.70 0.34
C LEU A 134 5.52 -15.85 1.21
N GLY A 135 5.97 -15.55 2.43
CA GLY A 135 6.39 -16.55 3.41
C GLY A 135 5.23 -17.16 4.22
N LEU A 136 4.01 -16.61 4.09
CA LEU A 136 2.87 -17.10 4.86
C LEU A 136 2.30 -18.39 4.26
N LYS A 137 2.28 -19.45 5.06
CA LYS A 137 1.57 -20.69 4.74
C LYS A 137 0.07 -20.52 5.01
N LEU A 138 -0.65 -19.89 4.08
CA LEU A 138 -2.09 -19.59 4.23
C LEU A 138 -2.94 -20.81 4.55
N SER A 139 -2.51 -22.01 4.13
CA SER A 139 -3.21 -23.25 4.42
C SER A 139 -3.34 -23.55 5.93
N ALA A 140 -2.49 -22.97 6.78
CA ALA A 140 -2.46 -23.17 8.23
C ALA A 140 -3.49 -22.35 9.02
N PHE A 141 -4.25 -21.48 8.36
CA PHE A 141 -5.21 -20.58 8.99
C PHE A 141 -6.61 -20.82 8.42
N SER A 142 -7.64 -20.94 9.27
CA SER A 142 -9.02 -21.18 8.80
C SER A 142 -9.74 -19.90 8.37
N ALA A 143 -9.32 -18.74 8.88
CA ALA A 143 -9.87 -17.42 8.55
C ALA A 143 -8.76 -16.36 8.50
N LEU A 144 -9.01 -15.30 7.72
CA LEU A 144 -8.25 -14.05 7.74
C LEU A 144 -9.08 -13.01 8.47
N VAL A 145 -8.51 -12.39 9.50
CA VAL A 145 -9.09 -11.24 10.20
C VAL A 145 -8.28 -10.01 9.82
N GLN A 146 -8.87 -9.16 8.98
CA GLN A 146 -8.34 -7.85 8.62
C GLN A 146 -8.75 -6.85 9.70
N VAL A 147 -7.78 -6.30 10.43
CA VAL A 147 -8.02 -5.20 11.39
C VAL A 147 -7.68 -3.86 10.73
N GLU A 148 -8.61 -2.92 10.76
CA GLU A 148 -8.50 -1.65 10.03
C GLU A 148 -7.54 -0.66 10.70
N ASN A 149 -7.68 -0.46 12.00
CA ASN A 149 -6.97 0.55 12.76
C ASN A 149 -5.77 -0.07 13.50
N LEU A 150 -4.65 0.65 13.55
CA LEU A 150 -3.42 0.14 14.17
C LEU A 150 -3.55 -0.01 15.69
N ASP A 151 -4.18 0.95 16.37
CA ASP A 151 -4.42 0.87 17.82
C ASP A 151 -5.32 -0.33 18.13
N SER A 152 -6.41 -0.46 17.38
CA SER A 152 -7.31 -1.62 17.50
C SER A 152 -6.61 -2.94 17.18
N PHE A 153 -5.62 -2.96 16.28
CA PHE A 153 -4.83 -4.15 15.99
C PHE A 153 -3.93 -4.57 17.14
N TYR A 154 -3.31 -3.63 17.85
CA TYR A 154 -2.50 -3.91 19.03
C TYR A 154 -3.34 -4.47 20.18
N GLU A 155 -4.58 -4.02 20.32
CA GLU A 155 -5.52 -4.45 21.36
C GLU A 155 -6.35 -5.68 20.94
N PHE A 156 -6.32 -6.08 19.67
CA PHE A 156 -7.19 -7.13 19.15
C PHE A 156 -6.84 -8.50 19.72
N SER A 157 -7.83 -9.14 20.36
CA SER A 157 -7.77 -10.55 20.72
C SER A 157 -8.71 -11.39 19.84
N PRO A 158 -8.22 -12.49 19.23
CA PRO A 158 -9.07 -13.44 18.54
C PRO A 158 -9.88 -14.34 19.49
N GLU A 159 -9.68 -14.24 20.82
CA GLU A 159 -10.36 -15.04 21.85
C GLU A 159 -11.77 -14.49 22.16
N LEU A 160 -12.54 -14.25 21.10
CA LEU A 160 -13.92 -13.76 21.16
C LEU A 160 -14.87 -14.89 20.76
N PRO A 161 -16.07 -15.01 21.39
CA PRO A 161 -17.06 -16.04 21.02
C PRO A 161 -17.36 -16.07 19.52
N ALA A 162 -17.44 -14.90 18.88
CA ALA A 162 -17.67 -14.72 17.44
C ALA A 162 -16.64 -15.43 16.54
N LEU A 163 -15.44 -15.69 17.06
CA LEU A 163 -14.32 -16.27 16.33
C LEU A 163 -14.00 -17.72 16.75
N SER A 164 -14.71 -18.25 17.75
CA SER A 164 -14.47 -19.59 18.32
C SER A 164 -14.57 -20.73 17.30
N GLY A 165 -15.35 -20.55 16.23
CA GLY A 165 -15.47 -21.52 15.13
C GLY A 165 -14.28 -21.56 14.17
N TYR A 166 -13.32 -20.63 14.28
CA TYR A 166 -12.16 -20.55 13.40
C TYR A 166 -10.90 -21.08 14.09
N VAL A 167 -10.37 -22.18 13.56
CA VAL A 167 -9.07 -22.72 13.98
C VAL A 167 -7.94 -21.80 13.50
N ASN A 168 -7.17 -21.23 14.44
CA ASN A 168 -6.00 -20.41 14.17
C ASN A 168 -6.28 -19.28 13.14
N PRO A 169 -7.10 -18.26 13.48
CA PRO A 169 -7.34 -17.15 12.57
C PRO A 169 -6.07 -16.32 12.38
N LEU A 170 -5.78 -15.95 11.12
CA LEU A 170 -4.69 -15.05 10.77
C LEU A 170 -5.13 -13.60 11.01
N VAL A 171 -4.65 -12.98 12.09
CA VAL A 171 -4.99 -11.58 12.44
C VAL A 171 -3.95 -10.63 11.85
N VAL A 172 -4.38 -9.72 10.97
CA VAL A 172 -3.48 -8.87 10.18
C VAL A 172 -3.94 -7.42 10.21
N TYR A 173 -3.00 -6.49 10.42
CA TYR A 173 -3.25 -5.06 10.22
C TYR A 173 -3.31 -4.74 8.73
N ARG A 174 -4.37 -4.06 8.29
CA ARG A 174 -4.58 -3.75 6.86
C ARG A 174 -3.50 -2.83 6.26
N GLY A 175 -2.81 -2.06 7.11
CA GLY A 175 -1.83 -1.06 6.69
C GLY A 175 -2.39 0.36 6.54
N ASP A 176 -1.51 1.33 6.74
CA ASP A 176 -1.70 2.76 6.52
C ASP A 176 -0.77 3.25 5.38
N SER A 177 -0.55 4.56 5.29
CA SER A 177 0.39 5.16 4.33
C SER A 177 1.83 4.62 4.45
N HIS A 178 2.22 4.11 5.62
CA HIS A 178 3.53 3.55 5.89
C HIS A 178 3.60 2.03 5.70
N TYR A 179 2.46 1.33 5.77
CA TYR A 179 2.31 -0.11 5.53
C TYR A 179 1.47 -0.40 4.27
N GLY A 180 1.74 0.34 3.19
CA GLY A 180 1.03 0.18 1.92
C GLY A 180 1.51 -1.02 1.09
N GLY A 181 0.57 -1.76 0.50
CA GLY A 181 0.83 -2.74 -0.57
C GLY A 181 0.77 -4.21 -0.14
N GLY A 182 1.36 -4.56 1.01
CA GLY A 182 1.45 -5.96 1.45
C GLY A 182 0.07 -6.61 1.66
N PHE A 183 -0.86 -5.90 2.29
CA PHE A 183 -2.20 -6.43 2.53
C PHE A 183 -2.97 -6.72 1.24
N ALA A 184 -2.84 -5.90 0.20
CA ALA A 184 -3.52 -6.14 -1.08
C ALA A 184 -3.05 -7.46 -1.72
N LEU A 185 -1.75 -7.75 -1.65
CA LEU A 185 -1.19 -9.03 -2.08
C LEU A 185 -1.73 -10.20 -1.26
N LEU A 186 -1.82 -10.03 0.06
CA LEU A 186 -2.37 -11.04 0.96
C LEU A 186 -3.86 -11.31 0.67
N ALA A 187 -4.68 -10.26 0.55
CA ALA A 187 -6.11 -10.39 0.28
C ALA A 187 -6.38 -11.12 -1.05
N GLU A 188 -5.60 -10.82 -2.09
CA GLU A 188 -5.70 -11.51 -3.38
C GLU A 188 -5.30 -12.99 -3.28
N ALA A 189 -4.23 -13.30 -2.56
CA ALA A 189 -3.82 -14.69 -2.31
C ALA A 189 -4.87 -15.44 -1.46
N TRP A 190 -5.42 -14.78 -0.44
CA TRP A 190 -6.44 -15.34 0.45
C TRP A 190 -7.73 -15.66 -0.31
N ARG A 191 -8.17 -14.78 -1.22
CA ARG A 191 -9.36 -14.98 -2.06
C ARG A 191 -9.31 -16.31 -2.81
N LYS A 192 -8.15 -16.71 -3.30
CA LYS A 192 -7.96 -17.99 -4.02
C LYS A 192 -8.22 -19.21 -3.14
N THR A 193 -8.08 -19.07 -1.83
CA THR A 193 -8.38 -20.14 -0.86
C THR A 193 -9.88 -20.35 -0.64
N ARG A 194 -10.72 -19.36 -0.99
CA ARG A 194 -12.17 -19.32 -0.72
C ARG A 194 -12.54 -19.47 0.76
N ARG A 195 -11.59 -19.25 1.68
CA ARG A 195 -11.82 -19.27 3.13
C ARG A 195 -12.36 -17.93 3.61
N THR A 196 -12.93 -17.94 4.81
CA THR A 196 -13.52 -16.76 5.44
C THR A 196 -12.51 -15.62 5.53
N HIS A 197 -12.93 -14.44 5.09
CA HIS A 197 -12.24 -13.17 5.29
C HIS A 197 -13.17 -12.27 6.11
N ILE A 198 -12.72 -11.90 7.30
CA ILE A 198 -13.45 -11.14 8.31
C ILE A 198 -12.82 -9.76 8.40
N TYR A 199 -13.63 -8.72 8.22
CA TYR A 199 -13.22 -7.34 8.37
C TYR A 199 -13.60 -6.83 9.76
N ALA A 200 -12.61 -6.37 10.53
CA ALA A 200 -12.77 -5.73 11.82
C ALA A 200 -12.32 -4.27 11.70
N GLY A 201 -13.29 -3.37 11.56
CA GLY A 201 -13.04 -1.94 11.38
C GLY A 201 -14.23 -1.10 11.79
N ASP A 202 -14.19 0.18 11.43
CA ASP A 202 -15.26 1.12 11.80
C ASP A 202 -16.61 0.70 11.18
N PHE A 203 -17.68 0.85 11.95
CA PHE A 203 -19.04 0.75 11.43
C PHE A 203 -19.46 2.11 10.86
N ASP A 204 -18.95 2.42 9.68
CA ASP A 204 -19.37 3.57 8.90
C ASP A 204 -19.47 3.21 7.40
N VAL A 205 -19.88 4.18 6.56
CA VAL A 205 -20.07 3.92 5.12
C VAL A 205 -18.74 3.56 4.45
N LYS A 206 -17.63 4.15 4.90
CA LYS A 206 -16.31 3.92 4.33
C LYS A 206 -15.77 2.53 4.72
N GLY A 207 -15.86 2.14 5.99
CA GLY A 207 -15.42 0.85 6.50
C GLY A 207 -16.16 -0.30 5.85
N VAL A 208 -17.49 -0.22 5.74
CA VAL A 208 -18.29 -1.24 5.02
C VAL A 208 -17.92 -1.29 3.53
N THR A 209 -17.70 -0.14 2.90
CA THR A 209 -17.25 -0.10 1.50
C THR A 209 -15.86 -0.74 1.35
N LEU A 210 -14.93 -0.47 2.27
CA LEU A 210 -13.59 -1.04 2.27
C LEU A 210 -13.63 -2.57 2.42
N ALA A 211 -14.49 -3.09 3.31
CA ALA A 211 -14.71 -4.53 3.44
C ALA A 211 -15.18 -5.16 2.12
N LEU A 212 -16.15 -4.54 1.44
CA LEU A 212 -16.65 -5.00 0.14
C LEU A 212 -15.60 -4.89 -0.99
N ASP A 213 -14.74 -3.88 -0.95
CA ASP A 213 -13.64 -3.69 -1.91
C ASP A 213 -12.55 -4.74 -1.74
N ASN A 214 -12.19 -5.03 -0.49
CA ASN A 214 -11.23 -6.07 -0.13
C ASN A 214 -11.80 -7.49 -0.24
N LYS A 215 -13.05 -7.63 -0.69
CA LYS A 215 -13.75 -8.92 -0.84
C LYS A 215 -13.78 -9.69 0.48
N ALA A 216 -13.96 -8.98 1.59
CA ALA A 216 -14.32 -9.63 2.84
C ALA A 216 -15.65 -10.37 2.65
N THR A 217 -15.76 -11.48 3.37
CA THR A 217 -16.97 -12.30 3.42
C THR A 217 -17.85 -11.93 4.61
N HIS A 218 -17.26 -11.38 5.67
CA HIS A 218 -17.95 -11.04 6.91
C HIS A 218 -17.43 -9.71 7.48
N LEU A 219 -18.29 -9.01 8.22
CA LEU A 219 -17.94 -7.94 9.13
C LEU A 219 -17.93 -8.49 10.56
N LEU A 220 -16.96 -8.09 11.38
CA LEU A 220 -16.97 -8.32 12.82
C LEU A 220 -17.54 -7.06 13.50
N LEU A 221 -18.78 -7.15 13.96
CA LEU A 221 -19.54 -6.02 14.53
C LEU A 221 -20.20 -6.40 15.85
N PRO A 222 -20.56 -5.44 16.70
CA PRO A 222 -21.49 -5.69 17.79
C PRO A 222 -22.84 -6.22 17.27
N GLY A 223 -23.57 -6.95 18.12
CA GLY A 223 -24.95 -7.33 17.85
C GLY A 223 -25.84 -6.11 17.48
N ILE A 224 -26.79 -6.30 16.57
CA ILE A 224 -27.59 -5.20 16.00
C ILE A 224 -28.39 -4.42 17.06
N GLU A 225 -28.89 -5.10 18.09
CA GLU A 225 -29.62 -4.48 19.19
C GLU A 225 -28.73 -3.51 19.97
N TRP A 226 -27.54 -3.95 20.35
CA TRP A 226 -26.54 -3.13 21.02
C TRP A 226 -26.10 -1.96 20.13
N LEU A 227 -25.83 -2.24 18.85
CA LEU A 227 -25.39 -1.22 17.91
C LEU A 227 -26.47 -0.14 17.67
N THR A 228 -27.75 -0.52 17.62
CA THR A 228 -28.85 0.44 17.47
C THR A 228 -28.93 1.43 18.63
N GLN A 229 -28.57 1.00 19.85
CA GLN A 229 -28.58 1.82 21.06
C GLN A 229 -27.36 2.75 21.15
N ASN A 230 -26.21 2.31 20.63
CA ASN A 230 -24.93 3.00 20.84
C ASN A 230 -24.39 3.74 19.60
N ALA A 231 -24.89 3.43 18.40
CA ALA A 231 -24.50 4.13 17.19
C ALA A 231 -25.03 5.57 17.15
N THR A 232 -24.23 6.47 16.60
CA THR A 232 -24.45 7.92 16.65
C THR A 232 -24.35 8.55 15.27
N PRO A 233 -25.13 9.62 14.98
CA PRO A 233 -24.98 10.38 13.75
C PRO A 233 -23.62 11.10 13.64
N LEU A 234 -22.93 11.35 14.76
CA LEU A 234 -21.62 12.01 14.77
C LEU A 234 -20.53 11.18 14.06
N HIS A 235 -20.76 9.89 13.88
CA HIS A 235 -19.83 8.96 13.20
C HIS A 235 -20.25 8.67 11.75
N VAL A 236 -21.11 9.51 11.15
CA VAL A 236 -21.44 9.46 9.72
C VAL A 236 -21.23 10.84 9.09
N PRO A 237 -19.98 11.22 8.78
CA PRO A 237 -19.70 12.54 8.21
C PRO A 237 -20.28 12.68 6.81
N ALA A 238 -20.74 13.88 6.47
CA ALA A 238 -21.38 14.21 5.19
C ALA A 238 -20.49 13.87 3.96
N GLU A 239 -19.17 13.90 4.12
CA GLU A 239 -18.21 13.56 3.07
C GLU A 239 -18.35 12.11 2.54
N GLN A 240 -19.06 11.24 3.27
CA GLN A 240 -19.28 9.84 2.88
C GLN A 240 -20.52 9.63 1.99
N PHE A 241 -21.31 10.67 1.68
CA PHE A 241 -22.46 10.58 0.77
C PHE A 241 -22.17 9.90 -0.59
N PRO A 242 -21.01 10.11 -1.26
CA PRO A 242 -20.71 9.46 -2.53
C PRO A 242 -20.70 7.91 -2.46
N TYR A 243 -20.30 7.35 -1.32
CA TYR A 243 -20.22 5.90 -1.12
C TYR A 243 -21.58 5.27 -0.81
N GLN A 244 -22.55 6.05 -0.30
CA GLN A 244 -23.89 5.55 0.05
C GLN A 244 -24.63 4.98 -1.16
N ARG A 245 -24.44 5.53 -2.36
CA ARG A 245 -25.13 5.02 -3.56
C ARG A 245 -24.82 3.54 -3.81
N ARG A 246 -23.56 3.13 -3.62
CA ARG A 246 -23.14 1.74 -3.80
C ARG A 246 -23.72 0.85 -2.71
N LEU A 247 -23.65 1.28 -1.45
CA LEU A 247 -24.20 0.50 -0.34
C LEU A 247 -25.73 0.38 -0.40
N ARG A 248 -26.45 1.41 -0.86
CA ARG A 248 -27.90 1.34 -1.10
C ARG A 248 -28.26 0.32 -2.18
N LYS A 249 -27.47 0.27 -3.28
CA LYS A 249 -27.63 -0.78 -4.30
C LYS A 249 -27.35 -2.17 -3.73
N HIS A 250 -26.32 -2.30 -2.90
CA HIS A 250 -26.01 -3.56 -2.21
C HIS A 250 -27.17 -4.00 -1.31
N LEU A 251 -27.65 -3.11 -0.44
CA LEU A 251 -28.82 -3.33 0.42
C LEU A 251 -30.05 -3.79 -0.39
N ALA A 252 -30.33 -3.14 -1.52
CA ALA A 252 -31.46 -3.52 -2.37
C ALA A 252 -31.30 -4.92 -3.00
N SER A 253 -30.07 -5.40 -3.20
CA SER A 253 -29.80 -6.73 -3.76
C SER A 253 -29.83 -7.88 -2.74
N LEU A 254 -29.78 -7.57 -1.44
CA LEU A 254 -29.76 -8.60 -0.39
C LEU A 254 -31.16 -9.21 -0.17
N PRO A 255 -31.26 -10.54 0.07
CA PRO A 255 -32.51 -11.18 0.48
C PRO A 255 -33.10 -10.51 1.73
N SER A 256 -34.43 -10.43 1.85
CA SER A 256 -35.11 -9.72 2.94
C SER A 256 -34.70 -10.18 4.35
N ALA A 257 -34.40 -11.48 4.51
CA ALA A 257 -33.95 -12.08 5.77
C ALA A 257 -32.43 -12.01 6.01
N HIS A 258 -31.66 -11.37 5.11
CA HIS A 258 -30.21 -11.34 5.22
C HIS A 258 -29.76 -10.45 6.39
N PRO A 259 -28.89 -10.94 7.31
CA PRO A 259 -28.58 -10.25 8.57
C PRO A 259 -27.96 -8.87 8.40
N LEU A 260 -27.17 -8.65 7.33
CA LEU A 260 -26.56 -7.34 7.03
C LEU A 260 -27.60 -6.23 6.76
N ARG A 261 -28.85 -6.55 6.42
CA ARG A 261 -29.84 -5.54 6.05
C ARG A 261 -30.11 -4.57 7.18
N GLU A 262 -30.28 -5.06 8.40
CA GLU A 262 -30.58 -4.20 9.56
C GLU A 262 -29.41 -3.26 9.87
N TYR A 263 -28.18 -3.75 9.75
CA TYR A 263 -26.97 -2.95 9.86
C TYR A 263 -26.93 -1.85 8.80
N LEU A 264 -27.13 -2.19 7.52
CA LEU A 264 -27.12 -1.19 6.44
C LEU A 264 -28.27 -0.18 6.55
N THR A 265 -29.45 -0.59 7.03
CA THR A 265 -30.55 0.32 7.32
C THR A 265 -30.20 1.31 8.43
N LEU A 266 -29.58 0.84 9.53
CA LEU A 266 -29.08 1.71 10.60
C LEU A 266 -28.07 2.74 10.05
N LEU A 267 -27.16 2.28 9.19
CA LEU A 267 -26.10 3.12 8.64
C LEU A 267 -26.59 4.11 7.58
N LEU A 268 -27.48 3.70 6.67
CA LEU A 268 -27.86 4.48 5.49
C LEU A 268 -29.15 5.27 5.66
N GLU A 269 -30.12 4.74 6.40
CA GLU A 269 -31.43 5.38 6.58
C GLU A 269 -31.45 6.18 7.86
N LYS A 270 -30.97 5.59 8.96
CA LYS A 270 -30.88 6.30 10.25
C LYS A 270 -29.60 7.14 10.37
N GLN A 271 -28.67 7.01 9.42
CA GLN A 271 -27.40 7.73 9.39
C GLN A 271 -26.62 7.61 10.70
N ARG A 272 -26.55 6.40 11.27
CA ARG A 272 -25.83 6.14 12.51
C ARG A 272 -24.67 5.18 12.28
N GLY A 273 -23.50 5.58 12.76
CA GLY A 273 -22.27 4.81 12.68
C GLY A 273 -21.60 4.68 14.05
N LEU A 274 -20.52 3.93 14.10
CA LEU A 274 -19.72 3.76 15.32
C LEU A 274 -18.27 3.42 14.97
N LYS A 275 -17.33 4.10 15.62
CA LYS A 275 -15.90 3.78 15.50
C LYS A 275 -15.59 2.45 16.18
N GLN A 276 -14.63 1.71 15.65
CA GLN A 276 -14.21 0.41 16.15
C GLN A 276 -13.79 0.43 17.63
N GLN A 277 -13.07 1.49 18.03
CA GLN A 277 -12.62 1.69 19.42
C GLN A 277 -13.78 1.83 20.43
N TRP A 278 -15.00 2.08 19.95
CA TRP A 278 -16.19 2.29 20.76
C TRP A 278 -17.09 1.05 20.75
N PHE A 279 -16.66 -0.03 20.11
CA PHE A 279 -17.41 -1.28 20.12
C PHE A 279 -17.42 -1.86 21.53
N GLY A 280 -18.59 -2.35 21.92
CA GLY A 280 -18.83 -3.08 23.14
C GLY A 280 -19.91 -4.13 22.92
N GLY A 281 -20.36 -4.75 24.00
CA GLY A 281 -21.31 -5.86 23.93
C GLY A 281 -20.72 -7.10 23.26
N GLU A 282 -21.59 -8.03 22.88
CA GLU A 282 -21.19 -9.25 22.18
C GLU A 282 -20.95 -8.96 20.69
N MET A 283 -19.77 -9.41 20.21
CA MET A 283 -19.41 -9.33 18.80
C MET A 283 -19.99 -10.50 18.02
N VAL A 284 -20.30 -10.28 16.75
CA VAL A 284 -20.82 -11.28 15.81
C VAL A 284 -20.16 -11.14 14.43
N CYS A 285 -20.06 -12.26 13.70
CA CYS A 285 -19.65 -12.27 12.30
C CYS A 285 -20.89 -12.12 11.40
N VAL A 286 -21.05 -10.95 10.78
CA VAL A 286 -22.18 -10.65 9.88
C VAL A 286 -21.75 -10.89 8.43
N GLY A 287 -22.38 -11.83 7.73
CA GLY A 287 -22.09 -12.09 6.31
C GLY A 287 -22.31 -10.87 5.42
N LEU A 288 -21.49 -10.72 4.37
CA LEU A 288 -21.55 -9.60 3.43
C LEU A 288 -22.39 -9.87 2.17
N SER A 289 -22.69 -11.13 1.88
CA SER A 289 -23.39 -11.61 0.67
C SER A 289 -24.18 -12.87 0.94
#